data_AF-A0A924AAJ8-F1
#
_entry.id   AF-A0A924AAJ8-F1
#
_cell.length_a   1.000
_cell.length_b   1.000
_cell.length_c   1.000
_cell.angle_alpha   90.00
_cell.angle_beta   90.00
_cell.angle_gamma   90.00
#
_symmetry.space_group_name_H-M   'P 1'
#
loop_
_entity.id
_entity.type
_entity.pdbx_description
1 polymer ?
#
loop_
_entity_poly.entity_id
_entity_poly.type
_entity_poly.pdbx_seq_one_letter_code
_entity_poly.pdbx_strand_id
1 'polypeptide(L)' 'INKLKDAGYIEVIKQFSNNYPQTICKVTPVGVNAFEIYVKALQSYMHPNGTGQ' A
#
# COMPACT_ATOMS: atom_id res chain seq x y z
N ILE A 1 6.42 -5.89 7.06
CA ILE A 1 5.01 -5.79 7.48
C ILE A 1 4.83 -4.74 8.60
N ASN A 2 5.57 -4.83 9.72
CA ASN A 2 5.40 -3.89 10.86
C ASN A 2 5.60 -2.43 10.48
N LYS A 3 6.67 -2.08 9.75
CA LYS A 3 6.89 -0.70 9.28
C LYS A 3 5.70 -0.08 8.53
N LEU A 4 5.02 -0.88 7.69
CA LEU A 4 3.86 -0.42 6.91
C LEU A 4 2.61 -0.32 7.80
N LYS A 5 2.50 -1.19 8.80
CA LYS A 5 1.43 -1.14 9.81
C LYS A 5 1.62 0.07 10.73
N ASP A 6 2.83 0.29 11.23
CA ASP A 6 3.18 1.39 12.12
C ASP A 6 3.04 2.74 11.41
N ALA A 7 3.32 2.79 10.10
CA ALA A 7 3.04 3.93 9.25
C ALA A 7 1.55 4.08 8.85
N GLY A 8 0.69 3.13 9.23
CA GLY A 8 -0.75 3.17 8.95
C GLY A 8 -1.14 2.82 7.51
N TYR A 9 -0.23 2.32 6.68
CA TYR A 9 -0.50 1.96 5.29
C TYR A 9 -1.20 0.62 5.12
N ILE A 10 -1.01 -0.30 6.07
CA ILE A 10 -1.69 -1.59 6.08
C ILE A 10 -2.26 -1.90 7.47
N GLU A 11 -3.36 -2.62 7.48
CA GLU A 11 -3.95 -3.23 8.67
C GLU A 11 -3.57 -4.72 8.70
N VAL A 12 -3.22 -5.22 9.89
CA VAL A 12 -2.91 -6.65 10.11
C VAL A 12 -3.91 -7.21 11.11
N ILE A 13 -4.76 -8.11 10.65
CA ILE A 13 -5.83 -8.73 11.44
C ILE A 13 -5.46 -10.19 11.65
N LYS A 14 -5.35 -10.61 12.91
CA LYS A 14 -5.20 -12.01 13.28
C LYS A 14 -6.57 -12.53 13.68
N GLN A 15 -7.05 -13.55 12.98
CA GLN A 15 -8.33 -14.18 13.25
C GLN A 15 -8.22 -15.69 13.15
N PHE A 16 -9.23 -16.41 13.64
CA PHE A 16 -9.38 -17.83 13.39
C PHE A 16 -10.54 -18.03 12.42
N SER A 17 -10.31 -18.75 11.33
CA SER A 17 -11.35 -19.14 10.38
C SER A 17 -11.42 -20.66 10.35
N ASN A 18 -12.60 -21.23 10.64
CA ASN A 18 -12.82 -22.68 10.67
C ASN A 18 -11.81 -23.45 11.55
N ASN A 19 -11.46 -22.91 12.72
CA ASN A 19 -10.48 -23.49 13.64
C ASN A 19 -9.01 -23.43 13.14
N TYR A 20 -8.73 -22.66 12.09
CA TYR A 20 -7.37 -22.42 11.58
C TYR A 20 -6.93 -20.97 11.85
N PRO A 21 -5.71 -20.75 12.36
CA PRO A 21 -5.17 -19.41 12.54
C PRO A 21 -4.92 -18.76 11.18
N GLN A 22 -5.46 -17.57 10.98
CA GLN A 22 -5.33 -16.78 9.76
C GLN A 22 -4.80 -15.38 10.10
N THR A 23 -3.84 -14.92 9.30
CA THR A 23 -3.37 -13.53 9.35
C THR A 23 -3.73 -12.85 8.04
N ILE A 24 -4.64 -11.88 8.10
CA ILE A 24 -5.05 -11.06 6.96
C ILE A 24 -4.24 -9.76 7.01
N CYS A 25 -3.71 -9.36 5.84
CA CYS A 25 -3.14 -8.03 5.64
C CYS A 25 -4.02 -7.28 4.64
N LYS A 26 -4.45 -6.07 4.99
CA LYS A 26 -5.31 -5.23 4.14
C LYS A 26 -4.67 -3.86 3.95
N VAL A 27 -4.67 -3.33 2.73
CA VAL A 27 -4.23 -1.94 2.50
C VAL A 27 -5.27 -0.96 3.03
N THR A 28 -4.82 0.08 3.72
CA THR A 28 -5.70 1.15 4.22
C THR A 28 -5.89 2.21 3.14
N PRO A 29 -6.92 3.08 3.24
CA PRO A 29 -7.05 4.22 2.34
C PRO A 29 -5.81 5.13 2.32
N VAL A 30 -5.15 5.28 3.48
CA VAL A 30 -3.88 6.03 3.59
C VAL A 30 -2.77 5.35 2.80
N GLY A 31 -2.67 4.02 2.89
CA GLY A 31 -1.71 3.23 2.12
C GLY A 31 -1.93 3.29 0.62
N VAL A 32 -3.19 3.31 0.17
CA VAL A 32 -3.53 3.49 -1.25
C VAL A 32 -3.07 4.86 -1.74
N ASN A 33 -3.40 5.94 -1.03
CA ASN A 33 -2.98 7.29 -1.41
C ASN A 33 -1.45 7.44 -1.42
N ALA A 34 -0.76 6.90 -0.40
CA ALA A 34 0.71 6.91 -0.36
C ALA A 34 1.32 6.15 -1.54
N PHE A 35 0.71 5.03 -1.93
CA PHE A 35 1.14 4.27 -3.10
C PHE A 35 0.92 5.05 -4.40
N GLU A 36 -0.23 5.71 -4.59
CA GLU A 36 -0.51 6.53 -5.77
C GLU A 36 0.49 7.69 -5.91
N ILE A 37 0.81 8.38 -4.81
CA ILE A 37 1.83 9.43 -4.80
C ILE A 37 3.19 8.86 -5.22
N TYR A 38 3.57 7.70 -4.67
CA TYR A 38 4.82 7.03 -5.03
C TYR A 38 4.87 6.65 -6.50
N VAL A 39 3.80 6.07 -7.05
CA VAL A 39 3.69 5.74 -8.48
C VAL A 39 3.79 7.00 -9.35
N LYS A 40 3.11 8.09 -8.97
CA LYS A 40 3.19 9.36 -9.69
C LYS A 40 4.60 9.95 -9.69
N ALA A 41 5.29 9.88 -8.56
CA ALA A 41 6.69 10.28 -8.46
C ALA A 41 7.58 9.41 -9.35
N LEU A 42 7.38 8.09 -9.35
CA LEU A 42 8.11 7.17 -10.23
C LEU A 42 7.88 7.46 -11.72
N GLN A 43 6.65 7.74 -12.11
CA GLN A 43 6.31 8.12 -13.49
C GLN A 43 7.07 9.38 -13.94
N SER A 44 7.30 10.33 -13.04
CA SER A 44 8.12 11.52 -13.32
C SER A 44 9.56 11.19 -13.68
N TYR A 45 10.11 10.09 -13.18
CA TYR A 45 11.47 9.64 -13.53
C TYR A 45 11.50 8.82 -14.81
N MET A 46 10.39 8.13 -15.14
CA MET A 46 10.31 7.26 -16.31
C MET A 46 10.04 8.04 -17.59
N HIS A 47 9.35 9.18 -17.52
CA HIS A 47 9.14 10.09 -18.66
C HIS A 47 9.76 11.46 -18.41
N PRO A 48 11.09 11.62 -18.55
CA PRO A 48 11.73 12.93 -18.38
C PRO A 48 11.30 13.97 -19.43
N ASN A 49 10.67 13.55 -20.54
CA ASN A 49 10.26 14.41 -21.67
C ASN A 49 8.80 14.18 -22.13
N GLY A 50 7.87 13.95 -21.21
CA GLY A 50 6.44 13.83 -21.54
C GLY A 50 5.78 15.19 -21.74
N THR A 51 5.86 15.74 -22.95
CA THR A 51 4.94 16.77 -23.45
C THR A 51 3.50 16.38 -23.12
N GLY A 52 2.74 17.32 -22.57
CA GLY A 52 1.31 17.13 -22.37
C GLY A 52 0.60 16.66 -23.64
N GLN A 53 -0.33 15.74 -23.46
CA GLN A 53 -1.50 15.59 -24.31
C GLN A 53 -2.66 15.10 -23.44
#